data_AF-A0A099KCF4-F1
#
_entry.id   AF-A0A099KCF4-F1
#
_cell.length_a   1.000
_cell.length_b   1.000
_cell.length_c   1.000
_cell.angle_alpha   90.00
_cell.angle_beta   90.00
_cell.angle_gamma   90.00
#
_symmetry.space_group_name_H-M   'P 1'
#
loop_
_entity.id
_entity.type
_entity.pdbx_description
1 polymer ?
#
loop_
_entity_poly.entity_id
_entity_poly.type
_entity_poly.pdbx_seq_one_letter_code
_entity_poly.pdbx_strand_id
1 'polypeptide(L)'
;MTISKTKIIQLRKDRGWSQEKLAAIASLSERTIQRIEKDGTCSLDSKMALATAFELSPAELSASDEKYVQESAVKTDWSGAFGLLILGMAIPLIILLTGTNGPWEVASFTIVIGLTVILSIMTYGARNTHKLFDKTSWIVRYPTRVSGLNELIVQAQTAISNAYIIGVVASVVTTITLAVHKPEMLGNYQAFIAVVLKPILYAILFSEFWFRPYKRKMEKMLRCQLGE
;
A
#
# COMPACT_ATOMS: atom_id res chain seq x y z
N MET A 1 -35.56 6.58 -8.27
CA MET A 1 -34.78 5.54 -7.57
C MET A 1 -33.38 6.04 -7.31
N THR A 2 -32.79 5.76 -6.13
CA THR A 2 -31.40 6.10 -5.81
C THR A 2 -30.46 4.99 -6.32
N ILE A 3 -29.38 5.39 -6.99
CA ILE A 3 -28.39 4.48 -7.60
C ILE A 3 -26.99 4.91 -7.16
N SER A 4 -26.08 3.96 -6.96
CA SER A 4 -24.71 4.26 -6.52
C SER A 4 -23.89 4.83 -7.68
N LYS A 5 -23.65 6.15 -7.64
CA LYS A 5 -22.86 6.89 -8.64
C LYS A 5 -21.42 6.37 -8.76
N THR A 6 -20.76 6.09 -7.63
CA THR A 6 -19.39 5.55 -7.60
C THR A 6 -19.32 4.18 -8.27
N LYS A 7 -20.30 3.30 -8.01
CA LYS A 7 -20.37 1.96 -8.59
C LYS A 7 -20.53 2.00 -10.11
N ILE A 8 -21.39 2.87 -10.64
CA ILE A 8 -21.58 3.04 -12.09
C ILE A 8 -20.30 3.51 -12.78
N ILE A 9 -19.64 4.54 -12.21
CA ILE A 9 -18.38 5.08 -12.76
C ILE A 9 -17.29 4.00 -12.76
N GLN A 10 -17.19 3.22 -11.67
CA GLN A 10 -16.20 2.15 -11.56
C GLN A 10 -16.45 1.04 -12.58
N LEU A 11 -17.68 0.51 -12.68
CA LEU A 11 -18.03 -0.53 -13.65
C LEU A 11 -17.77 -0.09 -15.08
N ARG A 12 -18.07 1.17 -15.40
CA ARG A 12 -17.80 1.74 -16.73
C ARG A 12 -16.29 1.79 -17.03
N LYS A 13 -15.47 2.24 -16.07
CA LYS A 13 -14.01 2.29 -16.22
C LYS A 13 -13.40 0.88 -16.29
N ASP A 14 -13.87 -0.05 -15.48
CA ASP A 14 -13.40 -1.44 -15.46
C ASP A 14 -13.64 -2.17 -16.79
N ARG A 15 -14.67 -1.78 -17.54
CA ARG A 15 -14.96 -2.29 -18.89
C ARG A 15 -14.36 -1.43 -20.02
N GLY A 16 -13.60 -0.37 -19.69
CA GLY A 16 -13.00 0.53 -20.67
C GLY A 16 -14.01 1.35 -21.47
N TRP A 17 -15.20 1.59 -20.94
CA TRP A 17 -16.29 2.26 -21.66
C TRP A 17 -16.25 3.78 -21.47
N SER A 18 -16.44 4.52 -22.56
CA SER A 18 -16.76 5.94 -22.49
C SER A 18 -18.23 6.13 -22.07
N GLN A 19 -18.63 7.36 -21.74
CA GLN A 19 -20.03 7.63 -21.37
C GLN A 19 -20.97 7.36 -22.55
N GLU A 20 -20.54 7.70 -23.76
CA GLU A 20 -21.23 7.45 -25.03
C GLU A 20 -21.37 5.94 -25.29
N LYS A 21 -20.29 5.17 -25.01
CA LYS A 21 -20.33 3.71 -25.19
C LYS A 21 -21.29 3.05 -24.21
N LEU A 22 -21.29 3.45 -22.94
CA LEU A 22 -22.24 2.94 -21.96
C LEU A 22 -23.69 3.32 -22.33
N ALA A 23 -23.91 4.55 -22.79
CA ALA A 23 -25.21 5.02 -23.26
C ALA A 23 -25.73 4.15 -24.41
N ALA A 24 -24.87 3.85 -25.40
CA ALA A 24 -25.21 2.98 -26.52
C ALA A 24 -25.57 1.55 -26.09
N ILE A 25 -24.79 0.94 -25.18
CA ILE A 25 -25.04 -0.44 -24.70
C ILE A 25 -26.31 -0.50 -23.85
N ALA A 26 -26.49 0.46 -22.95
CA ALA A 26 -27.67 0.53 -22.09
C ALA A 26 -28.91 1.05 -22.83
N SER A 27 -28.83 1.40 -24.11
CA SER A 27 -29.93 2.04 -24.85
C SER A 27 -30.49 3.29 -24.13
N LEU A 28 -29.60 4.08 -23.53
CA LEU A 28 -29.91 5.34 -22.84
C LEU A 28 -29.24 6.51 -23.57
N SER A 29 -29.68 7.74 -23.29
CA SER A 29 -28.97 8.92 -23.78
C SER A 29 -27.70 9.18 -22.98
N GLU A 30 -26.67 9.74 -23.62
CA GLU A 30 -25.43 10.15 -22.93
C GLU A 30 -25.71 11.13 -21.79
N ARG A 31 -26.65 12.07 -22.00
CA ARG A 31 -27.11 13.00 -20.95
C ARG A 31 -27.74 12.28 -19.76
N THR A 32 -28.42 11.15 -19.99
CA THR A 32 -28.96 10.30 -18.92
C THR A 32 -27.82 9.68 -18.11
N ILE A 33 -26.80 9.13 -18.78
CA ILE A 33 -25.62 8.57 -18.11
C ILE A 33 -24.89 9.65 -17.30
N GLN A 34 -24.63 10.82 -17.88
CA GLN A 34 -24.00 11.94 -17.19
C GLN A 34 -24.78 12.38 -15.95
N ARG A 35 -26.12 12.50 -16.07
CA ARG A 35 -26.98 12.85 -14.94
C ARG A 35 -26.96 11.77 -13.85
N ILE A 36 -26.92 10.49 -14.23
CA ILE A 36 -26.83 9.37 -13.29
C ILE A 36 -25.49 9.38 -12.54
N GLU A 37 -24.38 9.59 -13.24
CA GLU A 37 -23.04 9.68 -12.64
C GLU A 37 -22.90 10.92 -11.74
N LYS A 38 -23.58 12.03 -12.06
CA LYS A 38 -23.54 13.28 -11.28
C LYS A 38 -24.47 13.26 -10.07
N ASP A 39 -25.76 12.98 -10.31
CA ASP A 39 -26.84 13.19 -9.34
C ASP A 39 -27.23 11.90 -8.61
N GLY A 40 -26.83 10.72 -9.09
CA GLY A 40 -27.12 9.44 -8.42
C GLY A 40 -28.59 9.05 -8.41
N THR A 41 -29.39 9.58 -9.35
CA THR A 41 -30.83 9.30 -9.46
C THR A 41 -31.23 8.92 -10.87
N CYS A 42 -32.12 7.93 -10.99
CA CYS A 42 -32.65 7.48 -12.28
C CYS A 42 -34.08 6.92 -12.18
N SER A 43 -34.72 6.73 -13.33
CA SER A 43 -35.97 5.97 -13.45
C SER A 43 -35.71 4.47 -13.27
N LEU A 44 -36.77 3.71 -12.99
CA LEU A 44 -36.67 2.26 -12.86
C LEU A 44 -36.19 1.62 -14.17
N ASP A 45 -36.69 2.08 -15.31
CA ASP A 45 -36.28 1.60 -16.63
C ASP A 45 -34.80 1.87 -16.91
N SER A 46 -34.30 3.05 -16.54
CA SER A 46 -32.87 3.37 -16.68
C SER A 46 -32.02 2.47 -15.79
N LYS A 47 -32.49 2.17 -14.59
CA LYS A 47 -31.82 1.26 -13.65
C LYS A 47 -31.77 -0.17 -14.20
N MET A 48 -32.88 -0.65 -14.77
CA MET A 48 -32.96 -1.97 -15.41
C MET A 48 -32.05 -2.04 -16.63
N ALA A 49 -32.07 -1.02 -17.48
CA ALA A 49 -31.24 -0.96 -18.68
C ALA A 49 -29.74 -0.97 -18.34
N LEU A 50 -29.33 -0.24 -17.29
CA LEU A 50 -27.97 -0.28 -16.77
C LEU A 50 -27.63 -1.64 -16.15
N ALA A 51 -28.54 -2.24 -15.39
CA ALA A 51 -28.38 -3.57 -14.82
C ALA A 51 -28.14 -4.61 -15.93
N THR A 52 -28.95 -4.59 -16.99
CA THR A 52 -28.78 -5.47 -18.16
C THR A 52 -27.45 -5.21 -18.87
N ALA A 53 -27.08 -3.94 -19.11
CA ALA A 53 -25.81 -3.58 -19.74
C ALA A 53 -24.59 -4.07 -18.95
N PHE A 54 -24.69 -4.10 -17.61
CA PHE A 54 -23.65 -4.59 -16.73
C PHE A 54 -23.79 -6.07 -16.36
N GLU A 55 -24.83 -6.77 -16.82
CA GLU A 55 -25.14 -8.16 -16.44
C GLU A 55 -25.26 -8.35 -14.91
N LEU A 56 -25.90 -7.37 -14.25
CA LEU A 56 -26.12 -7.34 -12.80
C LEU A 56 -27.62 -7.29 -12.49
N SER A 57 -28.00 -7.60 -11.25
CA SER A 57 -29.39 -7.36 -10.82
C SER A 57 -29.65 -5.87 -10.54
N PRO A 58 -30.89 -5.35 -10.74
CA PRO A 58 -31.22 -3.98 -10.40
C PRO A 58 -31.06 -3.65 -8.91
N ALA A 59 -31.09 -4.65 -8.02
CA ALA A 59 -30.86 -4.48 -6.60
C ALA A 59 -29.41 -4.05 -6.32
N GLU A 60 -28.44 -4.67 -7.00
CA GLU A 60 -27.01 -4.40 -6.84
C GLU A 60 -26.60 -2.97 -7.22
N LEU A 61 -27.38 -2.27 -8.04
CA LEU A 61 -27.08 -0.88 -8.42
C LEU A 61 -27.57 0.15 -7.37
N SER A 62 -28.35 -0.26 -6.37
CA SER A 62 -28.98 0.64 -5.40
C SER A 62 -27.98 1.34 -4.47
N ALA A 63 -28.28 2.58 -4.08
CA ALA A 63 -27.45 3.34 -3.14
C ALA A 63 -27.53 2.85 -1.69
N SER A 64 -28.50 1.99 -1.34
CA SER A 64 -28.64 1.40 0.00
C SER A 64 -27.50 0.45 0.37
N ASP A 65 -26.66 0.07 -0.60
CA ASP A 65 -25.51 -0.82 -0.43
C ASP A 65 -24.17 -0.08 -0.43
N GLU A 66 -24.11 1.20 -0.09
CA GLU A 66 -22.81 1.87 0.19
C GLU A 66 -22.07 1.24 1.38
N LYS A 67 -22.73 0.40 2.19
CA LYS A 67 -22.11 -0.44 3.22
C LYS A 67 -21.67 -1.83 2.76
N TYR A 68 -21.95 -2.23 1.52
CA TYR A 68 -21.39 -3.43 0.91
C TYR A 68 -20.26 -3.05 -0.03
N VAL A 69 -19.14 -2.61 0.57
CA VAL A 69 -17.84 -2.80 -0.09
C VAL A 69 -17.69 -4.30 -0.28
N GLN A 70 -17.89 -4.70 -1.54
CA GLN A 70 -17.37 -5.90 -2.18
C GLN A 70 -17.05 -7.05 -1.22
N GLU A 71 -17.89 -8.07 -1.24
CA GLU A 71 -17.48 -9.45 -0.99
C GLU A 71 -16.50 -9.88 -2.11
N SER A 72 -15.37 -9.16 -2.23
CA SER A 72 -14.22 -9.60 -3.00
C SER A 72 -13.67 -10.75 -2.20
N ALA A 73 -13.86 -11.98 -2.70
CA ALA A 73 -13.42 -13.21 -2.05
C ALA A 73 -12.01 -13.01 -1.47
N VAL A 74 -11.93 -12.82 -0.15
CA VAL A 74 -10.69 -12.43 0.50
C VAL A 74 -9.84 -13.68 0.61
N LYS A 75 -8.71 -13.70 -0.08
CA LYS A 75 -7.79 -14.83 -0.03
C LYS A 75 -6.83 -14.63 1.14
N THR A 76 -6.70 -15.68 1.95
CA THR A 76 -5.72 -15.73 3.04
C THR A 76 -4.55 -16.58 2.58
N ASP A 77 -3.36 -15.99 2.57
CA ASP A 77 -2.13 -16.70 2.32
C ASP A 77 -1.44 -17.02 3.65
N TRP A 78 -1.58 -18.26 4.10
CA TRP A 78 -0.98 -18.75 5.34
C TRP A 78 0.54 -18.67 5.31
N SER A 79 1.18 -18.80 4.14
CA SER A 79 2.65 -18.68 4.04
C SER A 79 3.13 -17.27 4.38
N GLY A 80 2.36 -16.24 4.01
CA GLY A 80 2.59 -14.86 4.40
C GLY A 80 2.44 -14.64 5.91
N ALA A 81 1.45 -15.30 6.53
CA ALA A 81 1.24 -15.23 7.98
C ALA A 81 2.42 -15.84 8.75
N PHE A 82 2.88 -17.03 8.35
CA PHE A 82 4.04 -17.68 8.95
C PHE A 82 5.31 -16.85 8.75
N GLY A 83 5.52 -16.28 7.56
CA GLY A 83 6.65 -15.39 7.29
C GLY A 83 6.66 -14.15 8.19
N LEU A 84 5.49 -13.51 8.38
CA LEU A 84 5.36 -12.35 9.26
C LEU A 84 5.59 -12.71 10.74
N LEU A 85 5.13 -13.90 11.17
CA LEU A 85 5.34 -14.40 12.53
C LEU A 85 6.83 -14.63 12.81
N ILE A 86 7.54 -15.31 11.89
CA ILE A 86 8.99 -15.53 12.00
C ILE A 86 9.73 -14.20 12.04
N LEU A 87 9.36 -13.25 11.17
CA LEU A 87 9.95 -11.90 11.16
C LEU A 87 9.71 -11.17 12.49
N GLY A 88 8.49 -11.25 13.03
CA GLY A 88 8.13 -10.68 14.33
C GLY A 88 8.95 -11.25 15.48
N MET A 89 9.32 -12.53 15.43
CA MET A 89 10.22 -13.16 16.41
C MET A 89 11.70 -12.81 16.19
N ALA A 90 12.11 -12.57 14.94
CA ALA A 90 13.47 -12.19 14.61
C ALA A 90 13.84 -10.78 15.10
N ILE A 91 12.90 -9.83 15.12
CA ILE A 91 13.15 -8.45 15.55
C ILE A 91 13.65 -8.37 17.01
N PRO A 92 12.97 -8.98 18.02
CA PRO A 92 13.47 -9.05 19.38
C PRO A 92 14.81 -9.76 19.51
N LEU A 93 15.05 -10.82 18.71
CA LEU A 93 16.33 -11.52 18.71
C LEU A 93 17.47 -10.64 18.19
N ILE A 94 17.22 -9.86 17.13
CA ILE A 94 18.20 -8.89 16.60
C ILE A 94 18.52 -7.86 17.68
N ILE A 95 17.51 -7.27 18.31
CA ILE A 95 17.69 -6.29 19.41
C ILE A 95 18.46 -6.92 20.57
N LEU A 96 18.15 -8.16 20.95
CA LEU A 96 18.86 -8.88 22.01
C LEU A 96 20.34 -9.11 21.68
N LEU A 97 20.64 -9.48 20.43
CA LEU A 97 22.01 -9.75 19.98
C LEU A 97 22.81 -8.47 19.72
N THR A 98 22.17 -7.37 19.32
CA THR A 98 22.83 -6.08 19.01
C THR A 98 22.81 -5.08 20.16
N GLY A 99 22.06 -5.39 21.23
CA GLY A 99 21.70 -4.55 22.37
C GLY A 99 22.87 -4.25 23.31
N THR A 100 23.92 -3.62 22.81
CA THR A 100 25.03 -3.11 23.62
C THR A 100 24.78 -1.69 24.12
N ASN A 101 23.97 -0.91 23.41
CA ASN A 101 23.58 0.46 23.77
C ASN A 101 22.16 0.77 23.27
N GLY A 102 21.16 0.64 24.15
CA GLY A 102 19.75 0.85 23.81
C GLY A 102 19.41 2.16 23.08
N PRO A 103 19.99 3.33 23.44
CA PRO A 103 19.63 4.59 22.77
C PRO A 103 20.00 4.64 21.28
N TRP A 104 21.12 4.04 20.89
CA TRP A 104 21.57 4.05 19.49
C TRP A 104 20.70 3.17 18.59
N GLU A 105 20.10 2.13 19.14
CA GLU A 105 19.16 1.26 18.42
C GLU A 105 17.89 2.02 18.08
N VAL A 106 17.28 2.63 19.10
CA VAL A 106 16.07 3.43 18.94
C VAL A 106 16.32 4.60 18.00
N ALA A 107 17.45 5.29 18.12
CA ALA A 107 17.81 6.40 17.24
C ALA A 107 17.94 5.96 15.78
N SER A 108 18.69 4.88 15.52
CA SER A 108 18.90 4.37 14.16
C SER A 108 17.59 3.91 13.52
N PHE A 109 16.77 3.18 14.27
CA PHE A 109 15.45 2.73 13.83
C PHE A 109 14.53 3.91 13.51
N THR A 110 14.46 4.90 14.41
CA THR A 110 13.60 6.08 14.27
C THR A 110 14.03 6.95 13.09
N ILE A 111 15.32 7.14 12.88
CA ILE A 111 15.84 7.93 11.75
C ILE A 111 15.47 7.25 10.43
N VAL A 112 15.72 5.94 10.29
CA VAL A 112 15.48 5.24 9.03
C VAL A 112 14.00 5.21 8.68
N ILE A 113 13.16 4.76 9.60
CA ILE A 113 11.72 4.62 9.33
C ILE A 113 11.04 5.99 9.32
N GLY A 114 11.36 6.85 10.28
CA GLY A 114 10.78 8.18 10.39
C GLY A 114 11.05 9.03 9.15
N LEU A 115 12.30 9.10 8.69
CA LEU A 115 12.61 9.85 7.47
C LEU A 115 11.99 9.21 6.22
N THR A 116 11.91 7.88 6.15
CA THR A 116 11.25 7.20 5.01
C THR A 116 9.78 7.58 4.93
N VAL A 117 9.09 7.58 6.07
CA VAL A 117 7.67 7.99 6.17
C VAL A 117 7.53 9.47 5.84
N ILE A 118 8.40 10.35 6.36
CA ILE A 118 8.37 11.79 6.07
C ILE A 118 8.54 12.06 4.57
N LEU A 119 9.53 11.45 3.93
CA LEU A 119 9.74 11.59 2.47
C LEU A 119 8.55 11.06 1.68
N SER A 120 7.93 9.96 2.12
CA SER A 120 6.69 9.46 1.50
C SER A 120 5.54 10.46 1.63
N ILE A 121 5.37 11.09 2.80
CA ILE A 121 4.35 12.12 3.02
C ILE A 121 4.61 13.33 2.14
N MET A 122 5.85 13.78 2.01
CA MET A 122 6.20 14.91 1.15
C MET A 122 5.96 14.62 -0.34
N THR A 123 6.19 13.37 -0.77
CA THR A 123 6.09 12.99 -2.19
C THR A 123 4.66 12.67 -2.62
N TYR A 124 3.91 11.94 -1.79
CA TYR A 124 2.59 11.40 -2.16
C TYR A 124 1.43 11.95 -1.31
N GLY A 125 1.74 12.73 -0.27
CA GLY A 125 0.77 13.24 0.69
C GLY A 125 0.49 12.27 1.85
N ALA A 126 0.03 12.83 2.98
CA ALA A 126 -0.25 12.07 4.19
C ALA A 126 -1.35 11.01 4.00
N ARG A 127 -2.42 11.36 3.27
CA ARG A 127 -3.56 10.45 3.06
C ARG A 127 -3.18 9.22 2.23
N ASN A 128 -2.36 9.38 1.20
CA ASN A 128 -1.93 8.26 0.37
C ASN A 128 -0.85 7.42 1.06
N THR A 129 0.07 8.06 1.78
CA THR A 129 1.05 7.34 2.61
C THR A 129 0.33 6.48 3.66
N HIS A 130 -0.65 7.03 4.38
CA HIS A 130 -1.44 6.24 5.34
C HIS A 130 -2.15 5.05 4.67
N LYS A 131 -2.72 5.24 3.47
CA LYS A 131 -3.33 4.12 2.71
C LYS A 131 -2.31 3.02 2.41
N LEU A 132 -1.08 3.37 2.02
CA LEU A 132 -0.02 2.39 1.76
C LEU A 132 0.26 1.53 2.99
N PHE A 133 0.36 2.15 4.16
CA PHE A 133 0.62 1.47 5.43
C PHE A 133 -0.58 0.64 5.94
N ASP A 134 -1.81 1.16 5.83
CA ASP A 134 -3.04 0.43 6.19
C ASP A 134 -3.17 -0.89 5.40
N LYS A 135 -2.75 -0.87 4.13
CA LYS A 135 -2.82 -2.02 3.24
C LYS A 135 -1.63 -2.99 3.37
N THR A 136 -0.69 -2.77 4.28
CA THR A 136 0.41 -3.72 4.54
C THR A 136 -0.08 -5.10 5.01
N SER A 137 -1.28 -5.16 5.61
CA SER A 137 -1.94 -6.43 5.99
C SER A 137 -2.22 -7.36 4.80
N TRP A 138 -2.19 -6.84 3.56
CA TRP A 138 -2.34 -7.61 2.34
C TRP A 138 -1.24 -8.64 2.09
N ILE A 139 -0.12 -8.56 2.81
CA ILE A 139 0.87 -9.64 2.84
C ILE A 139 0.20 -10.98 3.21
N VAL A 140 -0.74 -10.94 4.16
CA VAL A 140 -1.43 -12.13 4.67
C VAL A 140 -2.82 -12.28 4.06
N ARG A 141 -3.63 -11.22 4.13
CA ARG A 141 -5.05 -11.27 3.78
C ARG A 141 -5.36 -10.18 2.78
N TYR A 142 -5.67 -10.57 1.55
CA TYR A 142 -5.85 -9.61 0.46
C TYR A 142 -7.11 -9.87 -0.37
N PRO A 143 -7.76 -8.79 -0.84
CA PRO A 143 -8.88 -8.89 -1.77
C PRO A 143 -8.43 -9.36 -3.16
N THR A 144 -9.34 -10.02 -3.89
CA THR A 144 -9.08 -10.50 -5.26
C THR A 144 -9.01 -9.38 -6.30
N ARG A 145 -9.75 -8.29 -6.13
CA ARG A 145 -9.79 -7.17 -7.06
C ARG A 145 -9.69 -5.83 -6.33
N VAL A 146 -8.78 -4.97 -6.78
CA VAL A 146 -8.49 -3.66 -6.19
C VAL A 146 -8.08 -2.68 -7.28
N SER A 147 -8.74 -1.52 -7.34
CA SER A 147 -8.34 -0.42 -8.21
C SER A 147 -7.13 0.34 -7.64
N GLY A 148 -6.22 0.80 -8.50
CA GLY A 148 -5.11 1.67 -8.08
C GLY A 148 -3.87 0.93 -7.54
N LEU A 149 -3.73 -0.37 -7.81
CA LEU A 149 -2.55 -1.14 -7.43
C LEU A 149 -1.24 -0.55 -7.98
N ASN A 150 -1.25 -0.01 -9.20
CA ASN A 150 -0.07 0.63 -9.80
C ASN A 150 0.48 1.76 -8.95
N GLU A 151 -0.38 2.64 -8.43
CA GLU A 151 0.05 3.75 -7.57
C GLU A 151 0.70 3.23 -6.28
N LEU A 152 0.09 2.22 -5.65
CA LEU A 152 0.62 1.62 -4.42
C LEU A 152 1.94 0.87 -4.65
N ILE A 153 2.09 0.17 -5.79
CA ILE A 153 3.34 -0.51 -6.17
C ILE A 153 4.46 0.50 -6.37
N VAL A 154 4.20 1.60 -7.07
CA VAL A 154 5.17 2.69 -7.26
C VAL A 154 5.54 3.32 -5.92
N GLN A 155 4.56 3.62 -5.06
CA GLN A 155 4.81 4.16 -3.72
C GLN A 155 5.67 3.21 -2.87
N ALA A 156 5.37 1.90 -2.88
CA ALA A 156 6.17 0.90 -2.18
C ALA A 156 7.61 0.81 -2.72
N GLN A 157 7.79 0.87 -4.05
CA GLN A 157 9.11 0.89 -4.67
C GLN A 157 9.92 2.12 -4.25
N THR A 158 9.30 3.29 -4.23
CA THR A 158 9.93 4.54 -3.78
C THR A 158 10.28 4.47 -2.30
N ALA A 159 9.40 3.92 -1.44
CA ALA A 159 9.68 3.73 -0.02
C ALA A 159 10.89 2.81 0.22
N ILE A 160 11.01 1.71 -0.54
CA ILE A 160 12.18 0.81 -0.51
C ILE A 160 13.46 1.57 -0.89
N SER A 161 13.42 2.30 -2.01
CA SER A 161 14.60 3.06 -2.47
C SER A 161 15.03 4.12 -1.46
N ASN A 162 14.07 4.86 -0.91
CA ASN A 162 14.33 5.91 0.08
C ASN A 162 14.91 5.33 1.37
N ALA A 163 14.37 4.20 1.86
CA ALA A 163 14.88 3.54 3.06
C ALA A 163 16.37 3.17 2.91
N TYR A 164 16.78 2.62 1.77
CA TYR A 164 18.18 2.31 1.50
C TYR A 164 19.08 3.53 1.50
N ILE A 165 18.68 4.59 0.80
CA ILE A 165 19.44 5.85 0.75
C ILE A 165 19.58 6.44 2.16
N ILE A 166 18.48 6.50 2.91
CA ILE A 166 18.48 6.99 4.29
C ILE A 166 19.38 6.12 5.17
N GLY A 167 19.33 4.79 5.06
CA GLY A 167 20.17 3.89 5.83
C GLY A 167 21.67 4.16 5.63
N VAL A 168 22.11 4.30 4.38
CA VAL A 168 23.50 4.62 4.04
C VAL A 168 23.89 6.00 4.60
N VAL A 169 23.08 7.03 4.33
CA VAL A 169 23.35 8.39 4.81
C VAL A 169 23.40 8.44 6.34
N ALA A 170 22.45 7.80 7.03
CA ALA A 170 22.41 7.74 8.48
C ALA A 170 23.61 7.00 9.07
N SER A 171 24.14 5.99 8.39
CA SER A 171 25.35 5.28 8.83
C SER A 171 26.60 6.16 8.69
N VAL A 172 26.70 6.93 7.60
CA VAL A 172 27.77 7.93 7.43
C VAL A 172 27.68 9.00 8.50
N VAL A 173 26.48 9.55 8.76
CA VAL A 173 26.25 10.54 9.82
C VAL A 173 26.65 9.97 11.18
N THR A 174 26.23 8.75 11.50
CA THR A 174 26.57 8.05 12.76
C THR A 174 28.08 7.90 12.91
N THR A 175 28.79 7.54 11.84
CA THR A 175 30.26 7.44 11.82
C THR A 175 30.91 8.77 12.21
N ILE A 176 30.49 9.87 11.59
CA ILE A 176 31.00 11.22 11.87
C ILE A 176 30.66 11.62 13.32
N THR A 177 29.43 11.39 13.75
CA THR A 177 28.98 11.73 15.11
C THR A 177 29.83 11.02 16.17
N LEU A 178 30.09 9.71 16.01
CA LEU A 178 30.93 8.97 16.95
C LEU A 178 32.39 9.43 16.92
N ALA A 179 32.95 9.67 15.74
CA ALA A 179 34.33 10.14 15.60
C ALA A 179 34.55 11.50 16.29
N VAL A 180 33.55 12.40 16.26
CA VAL A 180 33.65 13.74 16.86
C VAL A 180 33.31 13.75 18.35
N HIS A 181 32.23 13.07 18.77
CA HIS A 181 31.70 13.22 20.13
C HIS A 181 32.18 12.14 21.10
N LYS A 182 32.65 10.99 20.60
CA LYS A 182 33.15 9.88 21.41
C LYS A 182 34.40 9.26 20.78
N PRO A 183 35.51 10.01 20.68
CA PRO A 183 36.75 9.53 20.04
C PRO A 183 37.32 8.28 20.73
N GLU A 184 37.02 8.05 22.01
CA GLU A 184 37.39 6.83 22.75
C GLU A 184 36.83 5.55 22.12
N MET A 185 35.66 5.62 21.45
CA MET A 185 35.08 4.48 20.73
C MET A 185 35.94 4.04 19.54
N LEU A 186 36.80 4.91 18.99
CA LEU A 186 37.71 4.55 17.90
C LEU A 186 38.76 3.53 18.35
N GLY A 187 39.10 3.50 19.65
CA GLY A 187 39.99 2.48 20.23
C GLY A 187 39.33 1.10 20.31
N ASN A 188 37.99 1.03 20.37
CA ASN A 188 37.23 -0.21 20.36
C ASN A 188 36.50 -0.39 19.02
N TYR A 189 37.24 -0.86 18.02
CA TYR A 189 36.73 -1.05 16.66
C TYR A 189 35.48 -1.94 16.59
N GLN A 190 35.34 -2.92 17.49
CA GLN A 190 34.19 -3.83 17.52
C GLN A 190 32.91 -3.07 17.89
N ALA A 191 32.95 -2.28 18.96
CA ALA A 191 31.82 -1.47 19.40
C ALA A 191 31.49 -0.38 18.37
N PHE A 192 32.50 0.23 17.76
CA PHE A 192 32.33 1.26 16.72
C PHE A 192 31.58 0.71 15.51
N ILE A 193 32.05 -0.40 14.93
CA ILE A 193 31.41 -1.04 13.76
C ILE A 193 29.98 -1.48 14.09
N ALA A 194 29.78 -2.04 15.28
CA ALA A 194 28.45 -2.52 15.71
C ALA A 194 27.41 -1.39 15.79
N VAL A 195 27.81 -0.14 16.04
CA VAL A 195 26.89 1.02 16.06
C VAL A 195 26.70 1.60 14.67
N VAL A 196 27.79 1.76 13.90
CA VAL A 196 27.76 2.38 12.56
C VAL A 196 26.91 1.60 11.57
N LEU A 197 26.87 0.26 11.67
CA LEU A 197 26.09 -0.57 10.74
C LEU A 197 24.59 -0.59 11.04
N LYS A 198 24.14 -0.14 12.23
CA LYS A 198 22.73 -0.25 12.64
C LYS A 198 21.75 0.43 11.68
N PRO A 199 21.99 1.67 11.19
CA PRO A 199 21.04 2.30 10.28
C PRO A 199 20.90 1.57 8.94
N ILE A 200 22.00 1.11 8.33
CA ILE A 200 21.95 0.29 7.12
C ILE A 200 21.22 -1.03 7.38
N LEU A 201 21.49 -1.69 8.51
CA LEU A 201 20.81 -2.94 8.86
C LEU A 201 19.30 -2.73 8.98
N TYR A 202 18.84 -1.70 9.70
CA TYR A 202 17.40 -1.41 9.81
C TYR A 202 16.77 -1.06 8.46
N ALA A 203 17.48 -0.36 7.57
CA ALA A 203 17.00 -0.10 6.22
C ALA A 203 16.81 -1.38 5.39
N ILE A 204 17.75 -2.32 5.48
CA ILE A 204 17.66 -3.64 4.85
C ILE A 204 16.48 -4.42 5.43
N LEU A 205 16.37 -4.49 6.76
CA LEU A 205 15.30 -5.23 7.43
C LEU A 205 13.92 -4.69 7.03
N PHE A 206 13.75 -3.37 7.07
CA PHE A 206 12.51 -2.71 6.67
C PHE A 206 12.18 -2.96 5.19
N SER A 207 13.17 -2.88 4.32
CA SER A 207 12.97 -3.00 2.86
C SER A 207 12.74 -4.43 2.40
N GLU A 208 13.58 -5.39 2.80
CA GLU A 208 13.54 -6.77 2.31
C GLU A 208 12.48 -7.62 3.00
N PHE A 209 12.24 -7.39 4.30
CA PHE A 209 11.30 -8.24 5.04
C PHE A 209 9.89 -7.70 5.11
N TRP A 210 9.68 -6.39 4.96
CA TRP A 210 8.35 -5.79 5.01
C TRP A 210 7.88 -5.29 3.65
N PHE A 211 8.54 -4.28 3.10
CA PHE A 211 8.02 -3.58 1.91
C PHE A 211 8.16 -4.38 0.61
N ARG A 212 9.24 -5.16 0.44
CA ARG A 212 9.45 -5.95 -0.78
C ARG A 212 8.48 -7.12 -0.94
N PRO A 213 8.20 -7.94 0.09
CA PRO A 213 7.15 -8.97 0.01
C PRO A 213 5.78 -8.36 -0.25
N TYR A 214 5.48 -7.24 0.42
CA TYR A 214 4.25 -6.49 0.21
C TYR A 214 4.09 -6.01 -1.24
N LYS A 215 5.14 -5.38 -1.80
CA LYS A 215 5.17 -4.95 -3.21
C LYS A 215 4.94 -6.13 -4.16
N ARG A 216 5.68 -7.23 -3.99
CA ARG A 216 5.54 -8.44 -4.83
C ARG A 216 4.12 -9.01 -4.76
N LYS A 217 3.48 -8.94 -3.60
CA LYS A 217 2.09 -9.36 -3.43
C LYS A 217 1.14 -8.49 -4.25
N MET A 218 1.30 -7.17 -4.22
CA MET A 218 0.53 -6.24 -5.04
C MET A 218 0.76 -6.45 -6.54
N GLU A 219 2.01 -6.68 -6.97
CA GLU A 219 2.33 -7.02 -8.36
C GLU A 219 1.65 -8.31 -8.81
N LYS A 220 1.62 -9.34 -7.96
CA LYS A 220 0.89 -10.59 -8.23
C LYS A 220 -0.62 -10.36 -8.36
N MET A 221 -1.22 -9.54 -7.49
CA MET A 221 -2.63 -9.20 -7.59
C MET A 221 -2.95 -8.47 -8.90
N LEU A 222 -2.07 -7.56 -9.32
CA LEU A 222 -2.22 -6.82 -10.57
C LEU A 222 -2.21 -7.76 -11.77
N ARG A 223 -1.23 -8.69 -11.85
CA ARG A 223 -1.17 -9.70 -12.93
C ARG A 223 -2.42 -10.55 -13.00
N CYS A 224 -2.87 -11.07 -11.85
CA CYS A 224 -4.12 -11.84 -11.78
C CYS A 224 -5.37 -11.04 -12.23
N GLN A 225 -5.38 -9.72 -12.06
CA GLN A 225 -6.48 -8.86 -12.55
C GLN A 225 -6.40 -8.58 -14.06
N LEU A 226 -5.18 -8.54 -14.62
CA LEU A 226 -4.96 -8.37 -16.06
C LEU A 226 -5.16 -9.65 -16.86
N GLY A 227 -5.30 -10.80 -16.19
CA GLY A 227 -5.43 -12.10 -16.84
C GLY A 227 -4.11 -12.68 -17.34
N GLU A 228 -2.99 -12.17 -16.83
CA GLU A 228 -1.61 -12.65 -17.07
C GLU A 228 -1.15 -13.60 -15.95
#